data_AF-A0A369QS75-F1
#
_entry.id   AF-A0A369QS75-F1
#
_cell.length_a   1.000
_cell.length_b   1.000
_cell.length_c   1.000
_cell.angle_alpha   90.00
_cell.angle_beta   90.00
_cell.angle_gamma   90.00
#
_symmetry.space_group_name_H-M   'P 1'
#
loop_
_entity.id
_entity.type
_entity.pdbx_description
1 polymer ?
#
loop_
_entity_poly.entity_id
_entity_poly.type
_entity_poly.pdbx_seq_one_letter_code
_entity_poly.pdbx_strand_id
1 'polypeptide(L)'
;MSIAVESQVMRVTYEAFSKFSNSLIRCRSFEEIATCFKINLKYLFNCYFFRVSFKRNSQYIHLMVSGINTNIKIQAAPEYFLVEEVLLEKKLPVYWTEPGEFGLPVAYALPEAEEPKLWGWLFNYASDRQITVTVLSGKSRSFTPKEVVILKMVTEALETKLLEICLFQELEDAFHIIQDRNKTINSIMEQQQDIIQLRTQEIAAKNAKLLEISVLNAHQVREPLSRMLGLISIFDYYEAEQLKSEIIPMLKRSSMDLDNALQEVVTKATEDLINLKA
;
A
#
# COMPACT_ATOMS: atom_id res chain seq x y z
N MET A 1 8.48 26.75 56.55
CA MET A 1 9.27 25.53 56.28
C MET A 1 8.59 24.61 55.24
N SER A 2 7.26 24.52 55.24
CA SER A 2 6.45 23.75 54.28
C SER A 2 6.58 24.18 52.80
N ILE A 3 6.56 25.48 52.51
CA ILE A 3 6.58 26.01 51.13
C ILE A 3 7.89 25.71 50.38
N ALA A 4 9.04 25.72 51.09
CA ALA A 4 10.35 25.46 50.49
C ALA A 4 10.52 23.98 50.10
N VAL A 5 10.02 23.06 50.94
CA VAL A 5 10.02 21.62 50.68
C VAL A 5 9.08 21.30 49.51
N GLU A 6 7.92 21.95 49.45
CA GLU A 6 6.92 21.77 48.40
C GLU A 6 7.41 22.27 47.02
N SER A 7 8.10 23.41 47.00
CA SER A 7 8.79 23.93 45.80
C SER A 7 9.90 22.99 45.31
N GLN A 8 10.65 22.39 46.24
CA GLN A 8 11.70 21.42 45.91
C GLN A 8 11.13 20.12 45.32
N VAL A 9 10.02 19.60 45.86
CA VAL A 9 9.34 18.40 45.33
C VAL A 9 8.79 18.64 43.92
N MET A 10 8.16 19.79 43.67
CA MET A 10 7.72 20.14 42.31
C MET A 10 8.91 20.20 41.34
N ARG A 11 10.02 20.84 41.73
CA ARG A 11 11.21 20.94 40.88
C ARG A 11 11.78 19.57 40.52
N VAL A 12 11.87 18.65 41.47
CA VAL A 12 12.33 17.27 41.24
C VAL A 12 11.37 16.53 40.29
N THR A 13 10.07 16.71 40.46
CA THR A 13 9.05 16.08 39.60
C THR A 13 9.11 16.61 38.16
N TYR A 14 9.34 17.92 37.98
CA TYR A 14 9.56 18.51 36.65
C TYR A 14 10.86 18.01 36.00
N GLU A 15 11.93 17.83 36.76
CA GLU A 15 13.16 17.24 36.24
C GLU A 15 12.95 15.77 35.83
N ALA A 16 12.21 15.00 36.63
CA ALA A 16 11.82 13.64 36.30
C ALA A 16 10.96 13.60 35.02
N PHE A 17 10.01 14.52 34.87
CA PHE A 17 9.20 14.66 33.65
C PHE A 17 10.07 15.02 32.44
N SER A 18 11.04 15.93 32.59
CA SER A 18 11.96 16.27 31.49
C SER A 18 12.79 15.06 31.05
N LYS A 19 13.31 14.26 32.00
CA LYS A 19 14.02 13.00 31.70
C LYS A 19 13.11 12.00 30.99
N PHE A 20 11.89 11.81 31.51
CA PHE A 20 10.87 10.95 30.91
C PHE A 20 10.55 11.37 29.48
N SER A 21 10.26 12.65 29.25
CA SER A 21 9.93 13.20 27.93
C SER A 21 11.09 12.99 26.94
N ASN A 22 12.33 13.25 27.36
CA ASN A 22 13.52 12.98 26.54
C ASN A 22 13.68 11.48 26.21
N SER A 23 13.42 10.57 27.15
CA SER A 23 13.43 9.13 26.91
C SER A 23 12.32 8.72 25.95
N LEU A 24 11.11 9.26 26.12
CA LEU A 24 9.95 8.96 25.29
C LEU A 24 10.14 9.42 23.84
N ILE A 25 10.69 10.62 23.63
CA ILE A 25 10.99 11.17 22.29
C ILE A 25 11.92 10.23 21.50
N ARG A 26 12.85 9.56 22.19
CA ARG A 26 13.81 8.64 21.55
C ARG A 26 13.20 7.29 21.17
N CYS A 27 12.04 6.93 21.70
CA CYS A 27 11.41 5.66 21.41
C CYS A 27 11.03 5.56 19.92
N ARG A 28 11.26 4.41 19.30
CA ARG A 28 10.92 4.12 17.90
C ARG A 28 9.88 3.01 17.76
N SER A 29 9.62 2.27 18.83
CA SER A 29 8.63 1.19 18.86
C SER A 29 7.71 1.32 20.07
N PHE A 30 6.59 0.59 20.02
CA PHE A 30 5.64 0.51 21.12
C PHE A 30 6.26 -0.16 22.35
N GLU A 31 7.10 -1.19 22.15
CA GLU A 31 7.82 -1.91 23.21
C GLU A 31 8.80 -1.00 23.95
N GLU A 32 9.45 -0.08 23.23
CA GLU A 32 10.31 0.94 23.84
C GLU A 32 9.50 1.93 24.68
N ILE A 33 8.30 2.32 24.25
CA ILE A 33 7.38 3.13 25.07
C ILE A 33 7.02 2.40 26.36
N ALA A 34 6.64 1.12 26.27
CA ALA A 34 6.32 0.30 27.44
C ALA A 34 7.49 0.26 28.43
N THR A 35 8.71 0.04 27.93
CA THR A 35 9.93 0.04 28.75
C THR A 35 10.21 1.41 29.38
N CYS A 36 10.04 2.49 28.62
CA CYS A 36 10.18 3.86 29.09
C CYS A 36 9.23 4.16 30.26
N PHE A 37 7.97 3.76 30.16
CA PHE A 37 6.98 3.91 31.23
C PHE A 37 7.32 3.06 32.45
N LYS A 38 7.76 1.80 32.27
CA LYS A 38 8.16 0.92 33.38
C LYS A 38 9.26 1.56 34.25
N ILE A 39 10.23 2.22 33.63
CA ILE A 39 11.39 2.80 34.33
C ILE A 39 11.00 4.13 34.99
N ASN A 40 10.29 5.00 34.25
CA ASN A 40 10.16 6.41 34.61
C ASN A 40 8.89 6.73 35.41
N LEU A 41 7.79 5.98 35.24
CA LEU A 41 6.47 6.36 35.77
C LEU A 41 6.47 6.54 37.29
N LYS A 42 7.20 5.68 38.02
CA LYS A 42 7.31 5.74 39.49
C LYS A 42 7.94 7.04 40.04
N TYR A 43 8.65 7.79 39.20
CA TYR A 43 9.25 9.08 39.56
C TYR A 43 8.32 10.27 39.25
N LEU A 44 7.23 10.04 38.53
CA LEU A 44 6.29 11.07 38.10
C LEU A 44 5.11 11.18 39.06
N PHE A 45 4.54 10.04 39.45
CA PHE A 45 3.48 9.95 40.46
C PHE A 45 3.38 8.54 41.03
N ASN A 46 2.88 8.43 42.26
CA ASN A 46 2.85 7.15 42.97
C ASN A 46 1.51 6.42 42.76
N CYS A 47 1.53 5.30 42.03
CA CYS A 47 0.35 4.48 41.76
C CYS A 47 0.66 2.98 41.75
N TYR A 48 -0.37 2.15 41.87
CA TYR A 48 -0.26 0.70 41.73
C TYR A 48 -0.41 0.25 40.29
N PHE A 49 -1.34 0.87 39.57
CA PHE A 49 -1.66 0.56 38.20
C PHE A 49 -1.96 1.82 37.42
N PHE A 50 -1.41 1.89 36.21
CA PHE A 50 -1.60 2.95 35.26
C PHE A 50 -1.89 2.33 33.91
N ARG A 51 -3.01 2.72 33.31
CA ARG A 51 -3.41 2.25 31.99
C ARG A 51 -3.80 3.41 31.11
N VAL A 52 -3.37 3.33 29.86
CA VAL A 52 -3.69 4.28 28.82
C VAL A 52 -4.24 3.53 27.62
N SER A 53 -5.43 3.93 27.20
CA SER A 53 -6.12 3.38 26.05
C SER A 53 -6.28 4.47 25.00
N PHE A 54 -5.44 4.42 23.96
CA PHE A 54 -5.44 5.35 22.84
C PHE A 54 -6.22 4.76 21.67
N LYS A 55 -7.13 5.54 21.10
CA LYS A 55 -7.87 5.19 19.89
C LYS A 55 -7.51 6.16 18.78
N ARG A 56 -7.22 5.60 17.60
CA ARG A 56 -7.09 6.34 16.34
C ARG A 56 -7.80 5.57 15.25
N ASN A 57 -8.83 6.16 14.65
CA ASN A 57 -9.65 5.49 13.63
C ASN A 57 -10.18 4.12 14.13
N SER A 58 -9.73 3.03 13.50
CA SER A 58 -10.08 1.64 13.85
C SER A 58 -8.97 0.91 14.63
N GLN A 59 -7.92 1.62 15.04
CA GLN A 59 -6.83 1.06 15.83
C GLN A 59 -6.94 1.50 17.28
N TYR A 60 -6.71 0.54 18.18
CA TYR A 60 -6.73 0.71 19.62
C TYR A 60 -5.39 0.25 20.20
N ILE A 61 -4.78 1.10 21.01
CA ILE A 61 -3.50 0.87 21.65
C ILE A 61 -3.70 0.96 23.15
N HIS A 62 -3.40 -0.13 23.86
CA HIS A 62 -3.56 -0.21 25.32
C HIS A 62 -2.21 -0.43 25.97
N LEU A 63 -1.70 0.61 26.63
CA LEU A 63 -0.52 0.55 27.49
C LEU A 63 -0.97 0.27 28.92
N MET A 64 -0.43 -0.77 29.54
CA MET A 64 -0.68 -1.14 30.93
C MET A 64 0.64 -1.20 31.67
N VAL A 65 0.75 -0.45 32.77
CA VAL A 65 1.93 -0.36 33.62
C VAL A 65 1.53 -0.69 35.05
N SER A 66 2.23 -1.65 35.63
CA SER A 66 2.10 -2.03 37.04
C SER A 66 3.49 -2.21 37.65
N GLY A 67 3.57 -2.37 38.98
CA GLY A 67 4.85 -2.58 39.66
C GLY A 67 5.62 -3.82 39.21
N ILE A 68 4.95 -4.80 38.60
CA ILE A 68 5.53 -6.11 38.23
C ILE A 68 5.61 -6.23 36.70
N ASN A 69 4.53 -5.86 36.00
CA ASN A 69 4.39 -6.06 34.56
C ASN A 69 4.10 -4.76 33.81
N THR A 70 4.66 -4.64 32.61
CA THR A 70 4.30 -3.61 31.64
C THR A 70 4.05 -4.27 30.29
N ASN A 71 2.95 -3.90 29.64
CA ASN A 71 2.57 -4.44 28.34
C ASN A 71 1.91 -3.34 27.50
N ILE A 72 2.16 -3.33 26.21
CA ILE A 72 1.45 -2.54 25.22
C ILE A 72 0.81 -3.48 24.20
N LYS A 73 -0.49 -3.36 24.00
CA LYS A 73 -1.24 -4.14 23.01
C LYS A 73 -1.79 -3.23 21.93
N ILE A 74 -1.75 -3.70 20.69
CA ILE A 74 -2.31 -3.02 19.51
C ILE A 74 -3.34 -3.95 18.90
N GLN A 75 -4.53 -3.44 18.62
CA GLN A 75 -5.64 -4.26 18.14
C GLN A 75 -6.66 -3.44 17.36
N ALA A 76 -7.44 -4.14 16.54
CA ALA A 76 -8.49 -3.54 15.71
C ALA A 76 -9.84 -3.40 16.45
N ALA A 77 -10.01 -4.06 17.59
CA ALA A 77 -11.21 -4.02 18.41
C ALA A 77 -10.92 -3.34 19.76
N PRO A 78 -11.88 -2.59 20.33
CA PRO A 78 -11.72 -2.02 21.66
C PRO A 78 -11.73 -3.12 22.74
N GLU A 79 -10.67 -3.21 23.55
CA GLU A 79 -10.63 -4.04 24.78
C GLU A 79 -10.67 -3.09 25.99
N TYR A 80 -11.69 -2.22 26.03
CA TYR A 80 -11.90 -1.30 27.14
C TYR A 80 -12.32 -2.06 28.40
N PHE A 81 -11.87 -1.60 29.57
CA PHE A 81 -12.45 -2.04 30.84
C PHE A 81 -13.80 -1.34 31.08
N LEU A 82 -14.66 -1.93 31.91
CA LEU A 82 -15.97 -1.34 32.26
C LEU A 82 -15.85 0.12 32.74
N VAL A 83 -14.76 0.44 33.45
CA VAL A 83 -14.41 1.80 33.88
C VAL A 83 -14.22 2.73 32.69
N GLU A 84 -13.49 2.27 31.67
CA GLU A 84 -13.18 3.03 30.45
C GLU A 84 -14.45 3.23 29.61
N GLU A 85 -15.33 2.23 29.55
CA GLU A 85 -16.65 2.36 28.90
C GLU A 85 -17.51 3.44 29.58
N VAL A 86 -17.58 3.45 30.91
CA VAL A 86 -18.29 4.49 31.67
C VAL A 86 -17.69 5.88 31.41
N LEU A 87 -16.36 6.00 31.27
CA LEU A 87 -15.71 7.28 30.92
C LEU A 87 -16.08 7.74 29.52
N LEU A 88 -16.16 6.81 28.56
CA LEU A 88 -16.54 7.11 27.18
C LEU A 88 -18.01 7.56 27.07
N GLU A 89 -18.90 6.98 27.87
CA GLU A 89 -20.31 7.38 27.95
C GLU A 89 -20.47 8.75 28.61
N LYS A 90 -19.85 8.96 29.79
CA LYS A 90 -20.04 10.18 30.59
C LYS A 90 -19.24 11.36 30.06
N LYS A 91 -18.13 11.13 29.37
CA LYS A 91 -17.18 12.14 28.84
C LYS A 91 -16.65 13.12 29.89
N LEU A 92 -16.63 12.71 31.15
CA LEU A 92 -16.15 13.52 32.28
C LEU A 92 -15.09 12.73 33.05
N PRO A 93 -14.12 13.40 33.69
CA PRO A 93 -13.25 12.75 34.66
C PRO A 93 -14.07 12.17 35.81
N VAL A 94 -13.77 10.94 36.22
CA VAL A 94 -14.48 10.26 37.30
C VAL A 94 -13.48 9.71 38.32
N TYR A 95 -13.89 9.76 39.58
CA TYR A 95 -13.17 9.22 40.72
C TYR A 95 -14.06 8.23 41.45
N TRP A 96 -13.55 7.02 41.68
CA TRP A 96 -14.27 5.94 42.36
C TRP A 96 -13.55 5.55 43.64
N THR A 97 -14.29 5.50 44.73
CA THR A 97 -13.81 5.08 46.05
C THR A 97 -13.86 3.57 46.27
N GLU A 98 -14.67 2.85 45.48
CA GLU A 98 -14.84 1.40 45.58
C GLU A 98 -14.73 0.75 44.18
N PRO A 99 -13.51 0.52 43.68
CA PRO A 99 -13.30 0.01 42.33
C PRO A 99 -13.56 -1.50 42.18
N GLY A 100 -13.89 -2.20 43.27
CA GLY A 100 -14.16 -3.64 43.26
C GLY A 100 -15.33 -4.04 42.36
N GLU A 101 -16.28 -3.13 42.13
CA GLU A 101 -17.46 -3.37 41.28
C GLU A 101 -17.13 -3.51 39.79
N PHE A 102 -15.97 -3.04 39.34
CA PHE A 102 -15.61 -3.01 37.92
C PHE A 102 -14.90 -4.28 37.42
N GLY A 103 -14.73 -5.29 38.28
CA GLY A 103 -14.14 -6.57 37.88
C GLY A 103 -12.76 -6.44 37.23
N LEU A 104 -11.89 -5.60 37.80
CA LEU A 104 -10.52 -5.43 37.32
C LEU A 104 -9.80 -6.80 37.27
N PRO A 105 -8.93 -7.06 36.28
CA PRO A 105 -8.20 -8.32 36.21
C PRO A 105 -7.47 -8.62 37.52
N VAL A 106 -7.43 -9.89 37.93
CA VAL A 106 -6.88 -10.34 39.23
C VAL A 106 -5.45 -9.83 39.47
N ALA A 107 -4.66 -9.65 38.40
CA ALA A 107 -3.31 -9.09 38.46
C ALA A 107 -3.24 -7.64 39.00
N TYR A 108 -4.37 -6.93 39.05
CA TYR A 108 -4.50 -5.54 39.49
C TYR A 108 -5.44 -5.36 40.68
N ALA A 109 -5.97 -6.46 41.24
CA ALA A 109 -6.78 -6.42 42.45
C ALA A 109 -5.89 -6.05 43.64
N LEU A 110 -6.34 -5.09 44.45
CA LEU A 110 -5.67 -4.67 45.67
C LEU A 110 -6.43 -5.19 46.90
N PRO A 111 -5.74 -5.55 48.00
CA PRO A 111 -6.39 -5.89 49.26
C PRO A 111 -7.25 -4.73 49.79
N GLU A 112 -8.38 -5.03 50.44
CA GLU A 112 -9.27 -4.00 51.01
C GLU A 112 -8.56 -3.07 52.00
N ALA A 113 -7.52 -3.56 52.69
CA ALA A 113 -6.69 -2.77 53.61
C ALA A 113 -6.03 -1.54 52.95
N GLU A 114 -5.77 -1.59 51.64
CA GLU A 114 -5.19 -0.49 50.87
C GLU A 114 -6.20 0.61 50.50
N GLU A 115 -7.51 0.44 50.76
CA GLU A 115 -8.58 1.36 50.34
C GLU A 115 -8.40 1.82 48.88
N PRO A 116 -8.58 0.89 47.92
CA PRO A 116 -8.27 1.16 46.52
C PRO A 116 -9.13 2.29 45.97
N LYS A 117 -8.49 3.24 45.30
CA LYS A 117 -9.10 4.43 44.69
C LYS A 117 -8.74 4.48 43.22
N LEU A 118 -9.76 4.55 42.38
CA LEU A 118 -9.59 4.57 40.93
C LEU A 118 -9.92 5.95 40.37
N TRP A 119 -9.07 6.41 39.48
CA TRP A 119 -9.22 7.67 38.78
C TRP A 119 -9.26 7.44 37.29
N GLY A 120 -10.15 8.14 36.60
CA GLY A 120 -10.35 8.00 35.17
C GLY A 120 -10.46 9.36 34.48
N TRP A 121 -9.77 9.51 33.36
CA TRP A 121 -9.85 10.68 32.50
C TRP A 121 -10.02 10.28 31.04
N LEU A 122 -10.83 11.05 30.31
CA LEU A 122 -10.94 10.98 28.87
C LEU A 122 -10.44 12.30 28.28
N PHE A 123 -9.47 12.25 27.38
CA PHE A 123 -9.01 13.39 26.61
C PHE A 123 -9.32 13.17 25.13
N ASN A 124 -10.06 14.11 24.55
CA ASN A 124 -10.40 14.12 23.13
C ASN A 124 -9.50 15.14 22.43
N TYR A 125 -8.73 14.69 21.44
CA TYR A 125 -7.84 15.55 20.68
C TYR A 125 -8.39 15.88 19.29
N ALA A 126 -9.07 14.91 18.66
CA ALA A 126 -9.75 15.08 17.37
C ALA A 126 -11.00 14.18 17.32
N SER A 127 -11.79 14.27 16.25
CA SER A 127 -13.00 13.46 16.08
C SER A 127 -12.74 11.95 16.04
N ASP A 128 -11.55 11.56 15.59
CA ASP A 128 -11.08 10.18 15.45
C ASP A 128 -10.04 9.79 16.50
N ARG A 129 -9.67 10.71 17.39
CA ARG A 129 -8.53 10.56 18.31
C ARG A 129 -8.88 10.90 19.75
N GLN A 130 -8.84 9.87 20.58
CA GLN A 130 -9.12 9.97 22.01
C GLN A 130 -8.14 9.11 22.80
N ILE A 131 -7.86 9.53 24.03
CA ILE A 131 -7.04 8.78 24.98
C ILE A 131 -7.78 8.70 26.31
N THR A 132 -7.91 7.50 26.83
CA THR A 132 -8.50 7.24 28.15
C THR A 132 -7.38 6.82 29.08
N VAL A 133 -7.32 7.44 30.26
CA VAL A 133 -6.28 7.19 31.26
C VAL A 133 -6.95 6.73 32.54
N THR A 134 -6.51 5.59 33.06
CA THR A 134 -7.01 4.98 34.29
C THR A 134 -5.86 4.79 35.27
N VAL A 135 -6.02 5.27 36.51
CA VAL A 135 -4.99 5.19 37.56
C VAL A 135 -5.59 4.59 38.82
N LEU A 136 -5.01 3.49 39.31
CA LEU A 136 -5.36 2.87 40.58
C LEU A 136 -4.33 3.27 41.65
N SER A 137 -4.83 3.79 42.75
CA SER A 137 -4.09 4.25 43.91
C SER A 137 -4.62 3.60 45.18
N GLY A 138 -3.85 3.65 46.27
CA GLY A 138 -4.25 3.13 47.59
C GLY A 138 -3.57 3.91 48.71
N LYS A 139 -3.72 3.50 49.96
CA LYS A 139 -3.11 4.15 51.13
C LYS A 139 -1.60 4.25 51.02
N SER A 140 -0.93 3.15 50.63
CA SER A 140 0.53 3.13 50.55
C SER A 140 1.06 3.80 49.28
N ARG A 141 0.22 3.97 48.25
CA ARG A 141 0.53 4.66 46.99
C ARG A 141 -0.60 5.61 46.62
N SER A 142 -0.62 6.77 47.29
CA SER A 142 -1.66 7.76 47.11
C SER A 142 -1.41 8.61 45.86
N PHE A 143 -2.40 8.68 44.98
CA PHE A 143 -2.45 9.66 43.90
C PHE A 143 -3.24 10.89 44.36
N THR A 144 -2.67 12.07 44.16
CA THR A 144 -3.17 13.35 44.66
C THR A 144 -3.62 14.27 43.52
N PRO A 145 -4.54 15.22 43.77
CA PRO A 145 -4.97 16.17 42.74
C PRO A 145 -3.83 17.02 42.13
N LYS A 146 -2.72 17.20 42.84
CA LYS A 146 -1.54 17.94 42.33
C LYS A 146 -0.83 17.17 41.22
N GLU A 147 -0.81 15.84 41.29
CA GLU A 147 -0.19 14.97 40.29
C GLU A 147 -1.00 14.91 38.99
N VAL A 148 -2.26 15.37 38.98
CA VAL A 148 -3.09 15.47 37.77
C VAL A 148 -2.45 16.37 36.71
N VAL A 149 -1.72 17.41 37.12
CA VAL A 149 -0.98 18.28 36.17
C VAL A 149 0.12 17.50 35.47
N ILE A 150 0.88 16.69 36.21
CA ILE A 150 1.92 15.82 35.64
C ILE A 150 1.30 14.74 34.76
N LEU A 151 0.22 14.11 35.22
CA LEU A 151 -0.54 13.12 34.46
C LEU A 151 -0.97 13.66 33.09
N LYS A 152 -1.50 14.89 33.05
CA LYS A 152 -1.90 15.56 31.81
C LYS A 152 -0.72 15.73 30.87
N MET A 153 0.42 16.23 31.36
CA MET A 153 1.63 16.39 30.55
C MET A 153 2.17 15.04 30.02
N VAL A 154 2.14 13.99 30.84
CA VAL A 154 2.53 12.62 30.44
C VAL A 154 1.60 12.09 29.36
N THR A 155 0.30 12.35 29.49
CA THR A 155 -0.73 11.91 28.54
C THR A 155 -0.56 12.61 27.20
N GLU A 156 -0.32 13.92 27.19
CA GLU A 156 -0.05 14.70 25.97
C GLU A 156 1.23 14.23 25.29
N ALA A 157 2.33 14.05 26.04
CA ALA A 157 3.58 13.55 25.49
C ALA A 157 3.45 12.14 24.90
N LEU A 158 2.71 11.26 25.59
CA LEU A 158 2.42 9.91 25.11
C LEU A 158 1.55 9.92 23.86
N GLU A 159 0.49 10.72 23.83
CA GLU A 159 -0.39 10.83 22.67
C GLU A 159 0.39 11.27 21.43
N THR A 160 1.23 12.29 21.55
CA THR A 160 2.02 12.80 20.44
C THR A 160 2.99 11.73 19.95
N LYS A 161 3.60 10.98 20.88
CA LYS A 161 4.54 9.90 20.52
C LYS A 161 3.86 8.70 19.87
N LEU A 162 2.69 8.29 20.37
CA LEU A 162 1.91 7.22 19.76
C LEU A 162 1.49 7.59 18.34
N LEU A 163 1.04 8.83 18.13
CA LEU A 163 0.69 9.34 16.81
C LEU A 163 1.89 9.32 15.87
N GLU A 164 3.06 9.80 16.32
CA GLU A 164 4.31 9.78 15.54
C GLU A 164 4.64 8.36 15.06
N ILE A 165 4.65 7.37 15.96
CA ILE A 165 4.98 5.97 15.62
C ILE A 165 3.96 5.39 14.64
N CYS A 166 2.66 5.63 14.85
CA CYS A 166 1.64 5.11 13.94
C CYS A 166 1.78 5.70 12.52
N LEU A 167 2.03 7.01 12.41
CA LEU A 167 2.25 7.66 11.12
C LEU A 167 3.50 7.14 10.42
N PHE A 168 4.56 6.86 11.18
CA PHE A 168 5.79 6.30 10.64
C PHE A 168 5.57 4.89 10.06
N GLN A 169 4.85 4.02 10.78
CA GLN A 169 4.51 2.69 10.29
C GLN A 169 3.63 2.73 9.03
N GLU A 170 2.63 3.60 8.98
CA GLU A 170 1.80 3.80 7.78
C GLU A 170 2.62 4.22 6.56
N LEU A 171 3.65 5.06 6.78
CA LEU A 171 4.55 5.51 5.72
C LEU A 171 5.46 4.38 5.22
N GLU A 172 6.01 3.58 6.13
CA GLU A 172 6.83 2.41 5.78
C GLU A 172 6.02 1.37 4.99
N ASP A 173 4.80 1.06 5.43
CA ASP A 173 3.90 0.14 4.74
C ASP A 173 3.56 0.65 3.33
N ALA A 174 3.21 1.94 3.19
CA ALA A 174 2.92 2.54 1.89
C ALA A 174 4.14 2.51 0.96
N PHE A 175 5.33 2.75 1.50
CA PHE A 175 6.58 2.69 0.74
C PHE A 175 6.86 1.28 0.20
N HIS A 176 6.71 0.24 1.04
CA HIS A 176 6.89 -1.14 0.62
C HIS A 176 5.89 -1.54 -0.47
N ILE A 177 4.61 -1.18 -0.32
CA ILE A 177 3.58 -1.45 -1.34
C ILE A 177 3.94 -0.80 -2.67
N ILE A 178 4.38 0.46 -2.67
CA ILE A 178 4.79 1.18 -3.89
C ILE A 178 6.01 0.51 -4.52
N GLN A 179 7.00 0.13 -3.71
CA GLN A 179 8.21 -0.52 -4.20
C GLN A 179 7.90 -1.86 -4.88
N ASP A 180 7.03 -2.67 -4.30
CA ASP A 180 6.66 -3.97 -4.87
C ASP A 180 5.79 -3.83 -6.13
N ARG A 181 4.91 -2.83 -6.17
CA ARG A 181 4.17 -2.49 -7.40
C ARG A 181 5.11 -2.05 -8.53
N ASN A 182 6.11 -1.23 -8.23
CA ASN A 182 7.08 -0.79 -9.23
C ASN A 182 7.90 -1.96 -9.79
N LYS A 183 8.31 -2.92 -8.95
CA LYS A 183 8.98 -4.14 -9.44
C LYS A 183 8.08 -4.93 -10.39
N THR A 184 6.81 -5.07 -10.04
CA THR A 184 5.83 -5.78 -10.87
C THR A 184 5.62 -5.08 -12.23
N ILE A 185 5.48 -3.76 -12.21
CA ILE A 185 5.35 -2.95 -13.44
C ILE A 185 6.58 -3.10 -14.33
N ASN A 186 7.78 -3.01 -13.76
CA ASN A 186 9.02 -3.16 -14.52
C ASN A 186 9.13 -4.53 -15.18
N SER A 187 8.77 -5.60 -14.46
CA SER A 187 8.76 -6.96 -15.03
C SER A 187 7.75 -7.09 -16.19
N ILE A 188 6.55 -6.51 -16.05
CA ILE A 188 5.56 -6.48 -17.14
C ILE A 188 6.08 -5.68 -18.34
N MET A 189 6.74 -4.55 -18.10
CA MET A 189 7.31 -3.72 -19.16
C MET A 189 8.38 -4.46 -19.95
N GLU A 190 9.27 -5.20 -19.28
CA GLU A 190 10.28 -6.05 -19.93
C GLU A 190 9.62 -7.12 -20.80
N GLN A 191 8.64 -7.85 -20.26
CA GLN A 191 7.90 -8.86 -21.02
C GLN A 191 7.15 -8.26 -22.23
N GLN A 192 6.54 -7.10 -22.07
CA GLN A 192 5.85 -6.41 -23.16
C GLN A 192 6.82 -5.97 -24.25
N GLN A 193 8.01 -5.49 -23.87
CA GLN A 193 9.03 -5.10 -24.82
C GLN A 193 9.47 -6.30 -25.68
N ASP A 194 9.69 -7.46 -25.07
CA ASP A 194 10.04 -8.69 -25.78
C ASP A 194 8.94 -9.12 -26.76
N ILE A 195 7.68 -9.07 -26.33
CA ILE A 195 6.52 -9.40 -27.18
C ILE A 195 6.42 -8.41 -28.35
N ILE A 196 6.57 -7.11 -28.09
CA ILE A 196 6.53 -6.08 -29.13
C ILE A 196 7.65 -6.32 -30.14
N GLN A 197 8.87 -6.63 -29.68
CA GLN A 197 9.99 -6.91 -30.56
C GLN A 197 9.72 -8.13 -31.44
N LEU A 198 9.24 -9.24 -30.87
CA LEU A 198 8.88 -10.44 -31.61
C LEU A 198 7.81 -10.15 -32.67
N ARG A 199 6.72 -9.48 -32.28
CA ARG A 199 5.63 -9.12 -33.20
C ARG A 199 6.09 -8.18 -34.30
N THR A 200 6.96 -7.23 -33.98
CA THR A 200 7.50 -6.28 -34.96
C THR A 200 8.35 -7.02 -36.00
N GLN A 201 9.16 -7.99 -35.57
CA GLN A 201 9.93 -8.84 -36.47
C GLN A 201 9.03 -9.70 -37.36
N GLU A 202 7.98 -10.31 -36.81
CA GLU A 202 6.98 -11.08 -37.58
C GLU A 202 6.30 -10.20 -38.65
N ILE A 203 5.90 -8.98 -38.29
CA ILE A 203 5.25 -8.04 -39.22
C ILE A 203 6.24 -7.60 -40.31
N ALA A 204 7.48 -7.28 -39.94
CA ALA A 204 8.52 -6.90 -40.91
C ALA A 204 8.77 -8.01 -41.94
N ALA A 205 8.86 -9.27 -41.48
CA ALA A 205 9.01 -10.43 -42.37
C ALA A 205 7.81 -10.60 -43.31
N LYS A 206 6.58 -10.45 -42.80
CA LYS A 206 5.36 -10.52 -43.62
C LYS A 206 5.30 -9.40 -44.65
N ASN A 207 5.68 -8.17 -44.28
CA ASN A 207 5.71 -7.03 -45.20
C ASN A 207 6.73 -7.22 -46.32
N ALA A 208 7.91 -7.75 -46.02
CA ALA A 208 8.93 -8.05 -47.02
C ALA A 208 8.41 -9.03 -48.09
N LYS A 209 7.72 -10.10 -47.66
CA LYS A 209 7.09 -11.09 -48.55
C LYS A 209 5.97 -10.49 -49.40
N LEU A 210 5.09 -9.68 -48.81
CA LEU A 210 4.04 -8.97 -49.56
C LEU A 210 4.61 -8.06 -50.64
N LEU A 211 5.73 -7.38 -50.34
CA LEU A 211 6.41 -6.53 -51.29
C LEU A 211 6.98 -7.34 -52.46
N GLU A 212 7.57 -8.51 -52.18
CA GLU A 212 8.06 -9.43 -53.22
C GLU A 212 6.93 -9.90 -54.15
N ILE A 213 5.79 -10.32 -53.59
CA ILE A 213 4.61 -10.71 -54.37
C ILE A 213 4.07 -9.52 -55.20
N SER A 214 4.05 -8.32 -54.62
CA SER A 214 3.59 -7.11 -55.31
C SER A 214 4.47 -6.77 -56.51
N VAL A 215 5.80 -6.92 -56.39
CA VAL A 215 6.75 -6.72 -57.50
C VAL A 215 6.49 -7.75 -58.60
N LEU A 216 6.32 -9.02 -58.23
CA LEU A 216 6.08 -10.10 -59.17
C LEU A 216 4.77 -9.88 -59.96
N ASN A 217 3.69 -9.48 -59.30
CA ASN A 217 2.44 -9.10 -59.95
C ASN A 217 2.58 -7.88 -60.87
N ALA A 218 3.29 -6.83 -60.44
CA ALA A 218 3.43 -5.60 -61.20
C ALA A 218 4.24 -5.78 -62.50
N HIS A 219 5.21 -6.70 -62.52
CA HIS A 219 6.09 -6.92 -63.67
C HIS A 219 5.68 -8.14 -64.50
N GLN A 220 5.59 -9.31 -63.88
CA GLN A 220 5.43 -10.57 -64.62
C GLN A 220 4.00 -10.84 -65.09
N VAL A 221 3.00 -10.35 -64.37
CA VAL A 221 1.59 -10.52 -64.76
C VAL A 221 1.14 -9.37 -65.68
N ARG A 222 1.56 -8.14 -65.37
CA ARG A 222 1.14 -6.95 -66.11
C ARG A 222 1.70 -6.89 -67.53
N GLU A 223 2.92 -7.36 -67.75
CA GLU A 223 3.57 -7.34 -69.07
C GLU A 223 2.83 -8.19 -70.13
N PRO A 224 2.59 -9.51 -69.91
CA PRO A 224 1.87 -10.32 -70.89
C PRO A 224 0.41 -9.88 -71.06
N LEU A 225 -0.24 -9.40 -69.99
CA LEU A 225 -1.58 -8.83 -70.07
C LEU A 225 -1.63 -7.57 -70.96
N SER A 226 -0.70 -6.63 -70.76
CA SER A 226 -0.61 -5.44 -71.60
C SER A 226 -0.30 -5.80 -73.05
N ARG A 227 0.52 -6.83 -73.28
CA ARG A 227 0.81 -7.37 -74.61
C ARG A 227 -0.43 -7.94 -75.29
N MET A 228 -1.25 -8.72 -74.56
CA MET A 228 -2.53 -9.23 -75.07
C MET A 228 -3.52 -8.11 -75.40
N LEU A 229 -3.69 -7.14 -74.49
CA LEU A 229 -4.59 -6.00 -74.72
C LEU A 229 -4.13 -5.15 -75.92
N GLY A 230 -2.81 -4.95 -76.06
CA GLY A 230 -2.23 -4.28 -77.22
C GLY A 230 -2.51 -5.04 -78.52
N LEU A 231 -2.30 -6.35 -78.54
CA LEU A 231 -2.63 -7.21 -79.68
C LEU A 231 -4.12 -7.14 -80.02
N ILE A 232 -5.02 -7.24 -79.04
CA ILE A 232 -6.48 -7.14 -79.24
C ILE A 232 -6.86 -5.77 -79.82
N SER A 233 -6.24 -4.68 -79.34
CA SER A 233 -6.58 -3.32 -79.77
C SER A 233 -6.28 -3.05 -81.25
N ILE A 234 -5.39 -3.84 -81.87
CA ILE A 234 -5.04 -3.69 -83.28
C ILE A 234 -5.81 -4.66 -84.19
N PHE A 235 -6.67 -5.53 -83.65
CA PHE A 235 -7.37 -6.56 -84.44
C PHE A 235 -8.20 -5.98 -85.59
N ASP A 236 -8.84 -4.82 -85.37
CA ASP A 236 -9.71 -4.19 -86.35
C ASP A 236 -8.96 -3.62 -87.57
N TYR A 237 -7.62 -3.61 -87.55
CA TYR A 237 -6.76 -3.07 -88.61
C TYR A 237 -6.09 -4.16 -89.46
N TYR A 238 -6.35 -5.44 -89.21
CA TYR A 238 -5.73 -6.56 -89.91
C TYR A 238 -6.75 -7.39 -90.70
N GLU A 239 -6.35 -7.86 -91.88
CA GLU A 239 -7.13 -8.81 -92.67
C GLU A 239 -7.15 -10.20 -92.01
N ALA A 240 -8.23 -10.96 -92.22
CA ALA A 240 -8.47 -12.24 -91.52
C ALA A 240 -7.31 -13.25 -91.64
N GLU A 241 -6.62 -13.26 -92.78
CA GLU A 241 -5.48 -14.17 -93.00
C GLU A 241 -4.25 -13.75 -92.16
N GLN A 242 -3.97 -12.45 -92.07
CA GLN A 242 -2.85 -11.91 -91.27
C GLN A 242 -3.12 -12.07 -89.76
N LEU A 243 -4.37 -11.92 -89.36
CA LEU A 243 -4.82 -12.15 -87.99
C LEU A 243 -4.53 -13.59 -87.56
N LYS A 244 -4.78 -14.55 -88.45
CA LYS A 244 -4.57 -15.98 -88.21
C LYS A 244 -3.10 -16.40 -88.25
N SER A 245 -2.29 -15.79 -89.13
CA SER A 245 -0.88 -16.16 -89.31
C SER A 245 0.06 -15.48 -88.31
N GLU A 246 -0.24 -14.28 -87.83
CA GLU A 246 0.67 -13.47 -87.01
C GLU A 246 0.11 -13.17 -85.62
N ILE A 247 -1.09 -12.63 -85.56
CA ILE A 247 -1.66 -12.08 -84.32
C ILE A 247 -2.13 -13.18 -83.35
N ILE A 248 -2.86 -14.19 -83.84
CA ILE A 248 -3.33 -15.32 -83.00
C ILE A 248 -2.17 -16.10 -82.35
N PRO A 249 -1.08 -16.44 -83.07
CA PRO A 249 0.10 -17.06 -82.44
C PRO A 249 0.73 -16.21 -81.33
N MET A 250 0.84 -14.88 -81.53
CA MET A 250 1.40 -13.96 -80.52
C MET A 250 0.48 -13.81 -79.29
N LEU A 251 -0.84 -13.81 -79.51
CA LEU A 251 -1.83 -13.79 -78.43
C LEU A 251 -1.77 -15.08 -77.61
N LYS A 252 -1.66 -16.23 -78.28
CA LYS A 252 -1.52 -17.55 -77.63
C LYS A 252 -0.25 -17.61 -76.78
N ARG A 253 0.88 -17.12 -77.30
CA ARG A 253 2.13 -17.04 -76.54
C ARG A 253 1.99 -16.13 -75.31
N SER A 254 1.40 -14.95 -75.48
CA SER A 254 1.19 -14.01 -74.36
C SER A 254 0.20 -14.55 -73.31
N SER A 255 -0.78 -15.34 -73.73
CA SER A 255 -1.72 -16.03 -72.83
C SER A 255 -1.02 -17.13 -72.02
N MET A 256 -0.14 -17.90 -72.65
CA MET A 256 0.68 -18.91 -71.95
C MET A 256 1.69 -18.27 -71.01
N ASP A 257 2.32 -17.18 -71.41
CA ASP A 257 3.23 -16.41 -70.54
C ASP A 257 2.49 -15.89 -69.29
N LEU A 258 1.24 -15.40 -69.45
CA LEU A 258 0.39 -14.96 -68.34
C LEU A 258 0.00 -16.12 -67.41
N ASP A 259 -0.40 -17.26 -67.97
CA ASP A 259 -0.79 -18.45 -67.19
C ASP A 259 0.39 -18.95 -66.34
N ASN A 260 1.59 -19.02 -66.93
CA ASN A 260 2.82 -19.37 -66.22
C ASN A 260 3.14 -18.37 -65.10
N ALA A 261 3.05 -17.06 -65.38
CA ALA A 261 3.29 -16.01 -64.38
C ALA A 261 2.27 -16.09 -63.22
N LEU A 262 0.99 -16.34 -63.51
CA LEU A 262 -0.04 -16.53 -62.47
C LEU A 262 0.22 -17.78 -61.64
N GLN A 263 0.63 -18.88 -62.28
CA GLN A 263 0.97 -20.12 -61.58
C GLN A 263 2.16 -19.93 -60.64
N GLU A 264 3.16 -19.13 -61.03
CA GLU A 264 4.30 -18.76 -60.20
C GLU A 264 3.87 -17.91 -58.98
N VAL A 265 3.02 -16.88 -59.19
CA VAL A 265 2.44 -16.06 -58.09
C VAL A 265 1.71 -16.95 -57.08
N VAL A 266 0.82 -17.82 -57.57
CA VAL A 266 -0.04 -18.67 -56.73
C VAL A 266 0.80 -19.68 -55.95
N THR A 267 1.77 -20.31 -56.60
CA THR A 267 2.66 -21.29 -55.94
C THR A 267 3.43 -20.62 -54.81
N LYS A 268 4.04 -19.47 -55.08
CA LYS A 268 4.82 -18.71 -54.08
C LYS A 268 3.96 -18.22 -52.92
N ALA A 269 2.76 -17.71 -53.20
CA ALA A 269 1.81 -17.30 -52.16
C ALA A 269 1.30 -18.48 -51.31
N THR A 270 1.17 -19.68 -51.90
CA THR A 270 0.68 -20.88 -51.21
C THR A 270 1.76 -21.51 -50.34
N GLU A 271 3.00 -21.60 -50.83
CA GLU A 271 4.17 -22.02 -50.06
C GLU A 271 4.40 -21.11 -48.85
N ASP A 272 4.25 -19.80 -49.03
CA ASP A 272 4.34 -18.83 -47.94
C ASP A 272 3.24 -19.01 -46.88
N LEU A 273 2.02 -19.37 -47.29
CA LEU A 273 0.89 -19.63 -46.40
C LEU A 273 1.07 -20.88 -45.53
N ILE A 274 1.75 -21.89 -46.07
CA ILE A 274 2.10 -23.13 -45.36
C ILE A 274 3.22 -22.85 -44.36
N ASN A 275 4.25 -22.12 -44.77
CA ASN A 275 5.37 -21.74 -43.90
C ASN A 275 5.00 -20.75 -42.79
N LEU A 276 3.88 -20.03 -42.91
CA LEU A 276 3.36 -19.10 -41.89
C LEU A 276 2.41 -19.77 -40.86
N LYS A 277 1.97 -21.01 -41.11
CA LYS A 277 1.08 -21.78 -40.23
C LYS A 277 1.79 -22.88 -39.41
N ALA A 278 3.05 -23.17 -39.71
CA ALA A 278 3.93 -24.06 -38.95
C ALA A 278 4.77 -23.25 -37.94
#